data_AF-A0A7X2N4B1-F1
#
_entry.id   AF-A0A7X2N4B1-F1
#
_cell.length_a   1.000
_cell.length_b   1.000
_cell.length_c   1.000
_cell.angle_alpha   90.00
_cell.angle_beta   90.00
_cell.angle_gamma   90.00
#
_symmetry.space_group_name_H-M   'P 1'
#
loop_
_entity.id
_entity.type
_entity.pdbx_description
1 polymer ?
#
loop_
_entity_poly.entity_id
_entity_poly.type
_entity_poly.pdbx_seq_one_letter_code
_entity_poly.pdbx_strand_id
1 'polypeptide(L)'
;MNNLDKKNVEELIKVSDYLLYDTITDLSDKKTISLPISELASLGAAASSLESKIRTVTETTNIDTKGFYRLYNQEKGDTLKKCKDGSYWGAFNTTDGKSKFAKLVEAEPIQQTKTIVMPIDPAIMMMAVAVASIEHQLKHIVEMEHQILSFLENDKQSEIETDVETLISILSKYKYNWDDNTFIKSNLNIVNDILKDSRKNINFYLKVLNDILDKKQLIVPNVKVNTAYEEIKNSFLYYRLSLYSFSLASLLEIVLNGSYKEEYILEVKREIEQKSNKYREMFNECSCYLENMCKSSLKSNVLKGIGNATKMTGKIIGNIPVVKDGKVDEFLISNGNKVKKSSHNVENKILKSFSKFNNPGTLVFTEQMNELNQIYNHTTNICFNSEKIFLVSDQGLN
;
A
#
# COMPACT_ATOMS: atom_id res chain seq x y z
N MET A 1 -45.65 1.86 8.95
CA MET A 1 -45.16 0.56 8.44
C MET A 1 -45.86 -0.54 9.20
N ASN A 2 -46.66 -1.36 8.52
CA ASN A 2 -47.42 -2.44 9.15
C ASN A 2 -46.48 -3.62 9.48
N ASN A 3 -46.83 -4.43 10.48
CA ASN A 3 -46.04 -5.61 10.90
C ASN A 3 -45.83 -6.65 9.78
N LEU A 4 -46.66 -6.65 8.73
CA LEU A 4 -46.48 -7.47 7.54
C LEU A 4 -45.25 -7.05 6.70
N ASP A 5 -44.98 -5.75 6.61
CA ASP A 5 -43.84 -5.22 5.83
C ASP A 5 -42.50 -5.53 6.51
N LYS A 6 -42.45 -5.46 7.84
CA LYS A 6 -41.24 -5.82 8.60
C LYS A 6 -40.86 -7.29 8.45
N LYS A 7 -41.85 -8.19 8.50
CA LYS A 7 -41.61 -9.64 8.37
C LYS A 7 -41.11 -10.01 6.96
N ASN A 8 -41.66 -9.38 5.93
CA ASN A 8 -41.22 -9.60 4.55
C ASN A 8 -39.80 -9.06 4.31
N VAL A 9 -39.42 -7.95 4.94
CA VAL A 9 -38.06 -7.41 4.90
C VAL A 9 -37.08 -8.33 5.65
N GLU A 10 -37.44 -8.86 6.82
CA GLU A 10 -36.60 -9.81 7.55
C GLU A 10 -36.44 -11.16 6.82
N GLU A 11 -37.47 -11.66 6.12
CA GLU A 11 -37.37 -12.84 5.26
C GLU A 11 -36.49 -12.58 4.03
N LEU A 12 -36.59 -11.40 3.40
CA LEU A 12 -35.73 -11.01 2.27
C LEU A 12 -34.26 -10.89 2.69
N ILE A 13 -33.97 -10.31 3.86
CA ILE A 13 -32.61 -10.23 4.41
C ILE A 13 -32.04 -11.64 4.65
N LYS A 14 -32.82 -12.55 5.24
CA LYS A 14 -32.38 -13.94 5.45
C LYS A 14 -32.13 -14.69 4.15
N VAL A 15 -32.94 -14.44 3.11
CA VAL A 15 -32.73 -15.04 1.79
C VAL A 15 -31.48 -14.46 1.12
N SER A 16 -31.23 -13.14 1.23
CA SER A 16 -30.01 -12.54 0.70
C SER A 16 -28.75 -12.99 1.44
N ASP A 17 -28.80 -13.11 2.76
CA ASP A 17 -27.69 -13.58 3.57
C ASP A 17 -27.36 -15.05 3.26
N TYR A 18 -28.38 -15.88 3.02
CA TYR A 18 -28.20 -17.26 2.57
C TYR A 18 -27.62 -17.34 1.14
N LEU A 19 -28.06 -16.47 0.23
CA LEU A 19 -27.52 -16.40 -1.14
C LEU A 19 -26.08 -15.88 -1.20
N LEU A 20 -25.66 -15.09 -0.20
CA LEU A 20 -24.30 -14.56 -0.08
C LEU A 20 -23.41 -15.42 0.83
N TYR A 21 -23.97 -16.40 1.54
CA TYR A 21 -23.23 -17.21 2.52
C TYR A 21 -22.05 -17.94 1.89
N ASP A 22 -22.25 -18.56 0.73
CA ASP A 22 -21.18 -19.25 0.01
C ASP A 22 -20.09 -18.26 -0.44
N THR A 23 -20.48 -17.08 -0.93
CA THR A 23 -19.54 -16.00 -1.29
C THR A 23 -18.75 -15.47 -0.09
N ILE A 24 -19.42 -15.29 1.06
CA ILE A 24 -18.78 -14.81 2.30
C ILE A 24 -17.82 -15.88 2.85
N THR A 25 -18.20 -17.14 2.76
CA THR A 25 -17.36 -18.27 3.19
C THR A 25 -16.14 -18.42 2.27
N ASP A 26 -16.33 -18.33 0.95
CA ASP A 26 -15.24 -18.33 -0.03
C ASP A 26 -14.27 -17.14 0.14
N LEU A 27 -14.77 -15.96 0.54
CA LEU A 27 -13.92 -14.79 0.83
C LEU A 27 -12.98 -15.01 2.02
N SER A 28 -13.37 -15.83 2.99
CA SER A 28 -12.56 -16.08 4.19
C SER A 28 -11.29 -16.91 3.90
N ASP A 29 -11.31 -17.70 2.83
CA ASP A 29 -10.19 -18.52 2.35
C ASP A 29 -9.34 -17.81 1.28
N LYS A 30 -9.76 -16.63 0.81
CA LYS A 30 -9.07 -15.85 -0.23
C LYS A 30 -8.28 -14.67 0.31
N LYS A 31 -7.15 -14.37 -0.33
CA LYS A 31 -6.35 -13.19 -0.01
C LYS A 31 -7.12 -11.93 -0.39
N THR A 32 -7.33 -11.04 0.58
CA THR A 32 -8.20 -9.87 0.40
C THR A 32 -7.56 -8.60 0.95
N ILE A 33 -7.52 -7.54 0.13
CA ILE A 33 -7.23 -6.17 0.60
C ILE A 33 -8.58 -5.50 0.87
N SER A 34 -8.75 -4.88 2.05
CA SER A 34 -10.00 -4.23 2.42
C SER A 34 -9.84 -2.74 2.70
N LEU A 35 -10.78 -1.93 2.22
CA LEU A 35 -10.86 -0.50 2.49
C LEU A 35 -12.23 -0.16 3.13
N PRO A 36 -12.27 0.43 4.34
CA PRO A 36 -13.51 0.95 4.90
C PRO A 36 -14.11 2.05 4.03
N ILE A 37 -15.42 1.96 3.75
CA ILE A 37 -16.16 2.95 2.95
C ILE A 37 -16.11 4.33 3.61
N SER A 38 -16.04 4.39 4.94
CA SER A 38 -15.89 5.64 5.70
C SER A 38 -14.57 6.37 5.40
N GLU A 39 -13.54 5.67 4.92
CA GLU A 39 -12.26 6.30 4.56
C GLU A 39 -12.31 7.01 3.21
N LEU A 40 -13.25 6.65 2.32
CA LEU A 40 -13.36 7.23 0.97
C LEU A 40 -13.47 8.76 0.99
N ALA A 41 -14.20 9.31 1.95
CA ALA A 41 -14.38 10.75 2.11
C ALA A 41 -13.06 11.51 2.37
N SER A 42 -12.03 10.82 2.86
CA SER A 42 -10.72 11.39 3.17
C SER A 42 -9.70 11.34 2.01
N LEU A 43 -10.02 10.60 0.94
CA LEU A 43 -9.12 10.29 -0.19
C LEU A 43 -9.31 11.21 -1.40
N GLY A 44 -9.80 12.43 -1.18
CA GLY A 44 -10.03 13.43 -2.22
C GLY A 44 -11.38 13.28 -2.96
N ALA A 45 -11.73 14.31 -3.73
CA ALA A 45 -13.07 14.47 -4.30
C ALA A 45 -13.51 13.30 -5.19
N ALA A 46 -12.59 12.74 -5.97
CA ALA A 46 -12.87 11.63 -6.86
C ALA A 46 -13.23 10.34 -6.09
N ALA A 47 -12.52 10.03 -5.00
CA ALA A 47 -12.83 8.89 -4.13
C ALA A 47 -14.10 9.14 -3.29
N SER A 48 -14.32 10.36 -2.79
CA SER A 48 -15.55 10.73 -2.07
C SER A 48 -16.81 10.53 -2.93
N SER A 49 -16.72 10.71 -4.24
CA SER A 49 -17.84 10.47 -5.17
C SER A 49 -18.29 9.00 -5.24
N LEU A 50 -17.45 8.06 -4.81
CA LEU A 50 -17.81 6.65 -4.74
C LEU A 50 -18.80 6.37 -3.61
N GLU A 51 -18.74 7.11 -2.49
CA GLU A 51 -19.58 6.84 -1.33
C GLU A 51 -21.08 6.93 -1.68
N SER A 52 -21.46 7.93 -2.49
CA SER A 52 -22.85 8.09 -2.95
C SER A 52 -23.25 7.10 -4.04
N LYS A 53 -22.28 6.58 -4.81
CA LYS A 53 -22.52 5.60 -5.89
C LYS A 53 -22.60 4.16 -5.38
N ILE A 54 -21.86 3.84 -4.31
CA ILE A 54 -21.93 2.55 -3.60
C ILE A 54 -23.27 2.43 -2.88
N ARG A 55 -23.79 3.54 -2.36
CA ARG A 55 -25.13 3.61 -1.77
C ARG A 55 -26.18 3.53 -2.88
N THR A 56 -27.07 2.57 -2.76
CA THR A 56 -27.95 2.14 -3.86
C THR A 56 -28.87 3.23 -4.37
N VAL A 57 -28.97 3.39 -5.69
CA VAL A 57 -29.94 4.30 -6.30
C VAL A 57 -31.27 3.56 -6.47
N THR A 58 -32.33 4.19 -5.99
CA THR A 58 -33.70 3.71 -6.15
C THR A 58 -34.29 4.36 -7.39
N GLU A 59 -34.34 3.65 -8.52
CA GLU A 59 -35.05 4.14 -9.70
C GLU A 59 -36.50 3.66 -9.66
N THR A 60 -37.43 4.62 -9.78
CA THR A 60 -38.86 4.32 -9.94
C THR A 60 -39.20 4.38 -11.43
N THR A 61 -39.41 3.22 -12.04
CA THR A 61 -39.89 3.15 -13.43
C THR A 61 -41.41 3.16 -13.44
N ASN A 62 -41.99 4.13 -14.15
CA ASN A 62 -43.42 4.12 -14.47
C ASN A 62 -43.63 3.22 -15.69
N ILE A 63 -44.38 2.13 -15.52
CA ILE A 63 -44.82 1.32 -16.65
C ILE A 63 -46.06 2.03 -17.21
N ASP A 64 -45.94 2.58 -18.43
CA ASP A 64 -47.08 3.14 -19.15
C ASP A 64 -48.04 2.00 -19.52
N THR A 65 -49.17 1.96 -18.84
CA THR A 65 -50.22 0.96 -19.04
C THR A 65 -51.27 1.42 -20.04
N LYS A 66 -51.02 2.49 -20.81
CA LYS A 66 -51.95 2.97 -21.84
C LYS A 66 -52.31 1.85 -22.82
N GLY A 67 -53.60 1.53 -22.90
CA GLY A 67 -54.12 0.43 -23.71
C GLY A 67 -54.15 -0.95 -23.02
N PHE A 68 -53.62 -1.07 -21.81
CA PHE A 68 -53.89 -2.23 -20.94
C PHE A 68 -55.18 -2.02 -20.15
N TYR A 69 -55.93 -3.10 -19.95
CA TYR A 69 -57.20 -3.06 -19.22
C TYR A 69 -57.21 -4.09 -18.11
N ARG A 70 -57.78 -3.72 -16.96
CA ARG A 70 -58.05 -4.63 -15.85
C ARG A 70 -59.53 -4.97 -15.78
N LEU A 71 -59.81 -6.12 -15.19
CA LEU A 71 -61.16 -6.59 -14.89
C LEU A 71 -61.71 -5.82 -13.69
N TYR A 72 -62.72 -4.96 -13.91
CA TYR A 72 -63.24 -4.05 -12.90
C TYR A 72 -64.27 -4.70 -11.97
N ASN A 73 -65.14 -5.54 -12.52
CA ASN A 73 -66.27 -6.15 -11.81
C ASN A 73 -66.05 -7.63 -11.46
N GLN A 74 -64.78 -8.03 -11.27
CA GLN A 74 -64.45 -9.37 -10.78
C GLN A 74 -64.69 -9.42 -9.26
N GLU A 75 -65.57 -10.30 -8.82
CA GLU A 75 -65.80 -10.56 -7.39
C GLU A 75 -64.98 -11.77 -6.92
N LYS A 76 -64.87 -11.93 -5.60
CA LYS A 76 -64.08 -13.00 -5.00
C LYS A 76 -64.62 -14.38 -5.44
N GLY A 77 -63.77 -15.15 -6.12
CA GLY A 77 -64.11 -16.48 -6.64
C GLY A 77 -64.59 -16.50 -8.09
N ASP A 78 -64.82 -15.33 -8.71
CA ASP A 78 -65.09 -15.25 -10.14
C ASP A 78 -63.84 -15.61 -10.94
N THR A 79 -64.03 -16.37 -12.03
CA THR A 79 -62.94 -16.74 -12.96
C THR A 79 -63.34 -16.42 -14.39
N LEU A 80 -62.40 -15.94 -15.21
CA LEU A 80 -62.69 -15.73 -16.63
C LEU A 80 -62.99 -17.08 -17.30
N LYS A 81 -64.01 -17.09 -18.14
CA LYS A 81 -64.35 -18.27 -18.92
C LYS A 81 -63.25 -18.55 -19.94
N LYS A 82 -62.58 -19.68 -19.80
CA LYS A 82 -61.53 -20.13 -20.70
C LYS A 82 -62.13 -20.88 -21.89
N CYS A 83 -61.73 -20.49 -23.09
CA CYS A 83 -62.01 -21.17 -24.35
C CYS A 83 -61.21 -22.47 -24.46
N LYS A 84 -61.65 -23.38 -25.33
CA LYS A 84 -60.93 -24.65 -25.58
C LYS A 84 -59.54 -24.45 -26.18
N ASP A 85 -59.35 -23.36 -26.91
CA ASP A 85 -58.06 -22.95 -27.51
C ASP A 85 -57.12 -22.25 -26.51
N GLY A 86 -57.54 -22.07 -25.26
CA GLY A 86 -56.77 -21.41 -24.22
C GLY A 86 -56.98 -19.89 -24.11
N SER A 87 -57.73 -19.27 -25.03
CA SER A 87 -58.16 -17.87 -24.93
C SER A 87 -59.23 -17.68 -23.85
N TYR A 88 -59.65 -16.45 -23.57
CA TYR A 88 -60.70 -16.15 -22.58
C TYR A 88 -61.85 -15.36 -23.20
N TRP A 89 -63.08 -15.68 -22.81
CA TRP A 89 -64.25 -14.89 -23.16
C TRP A 89 -64.32 -13.63 -22.28
N GLY A 90 -64.99 -12.58 -22.79
CA GLY A 90 -65.36 -11.39 -22.02
C GLY A 90 -66.46 -11.64 -20.97
N ALA A 91 -66.44 -12.78 -20.28
CA ALA A 91 -67.42 -13.18 -19.28
C ALA A 91 -66.78 -14.02 -18.17
N PHE A 92 -67.31 -13.87 -16.96
CA PHE A 92 -66.94 -14.66 -15.78
C PHE A 92 -67.83 -15.88 -15.61
N ASN A 93 -67.28 -16.93 -15.03
CA ASN A 93 -68.01 -17.89 -14.21
C ASN A 93 -68.09 -17.32 -12.80
N THR A 94 -69.30 -17.16 -12.28
CA THR A 94 -69.53 -16.78 -10.88
C THR A 94 -69.54 -18.00 -9.98
N THR A 95 -69.35 -17.79 -8.68
CA THR A 95 -69.35 -18.87 -7.67
C THR A 95 -70.67 -19.62 -7.58
N ASP A 96 -71.79 -19.01 -7.96
CA ASP A 96 -73.12 -19.64 -8.08
C ASP A 96 -73.35 -20.32 -9.45
N GLY A 97 -72.31 -20.48 -10.27
CA GLY A 97 -72.36 -21.18 -11.56
C GLY A 97 -73.01 -20.37 -12.69
N LYS A 98 -73.36 -19.11 -12.44
CA LYS A 98 -73.93 -18.21 -13.44
C LYS A 98 -72.83 -17.50 -14.24
N SER A 99 -73.28 -16.73 -15.22
CA SER A 99 -72.42 -15.99 -16.14
C SER A 99 -72.73 -14.50 -16.07
N LYS A 100 -71.70 -13.68 -15.95
CA LYS A 100 -71.81 -12.22 -16.09
C LYS A 100 -70.71 -11.70 -16.99
N PHE A 101 -70.98 -10.63 -17.73
CA PHE A 101 -70.00 -10.00 -18.61
C PHE A 101 -68.88 -9.34 -17.80
N ALA A 102 -67.65 -9.45 -18.31
CA ALA A 102 -66.50 -8.76 -17.76
C ALA A 102 -66.52 -7.29 -18.21
N LYS A 103 -66.40 -6.37 -17.26
CA LYS A 103 -66.17 -4.95 -17.50
C LYS A 103 -64.68 -4.69 -17.45
N LEU A 104 -64.16 -4.13 -18.52
CA LEU A 104 -62.77 -3.72 -18.65
C LEU A 104 -62.68 -2.22 -18.34
N VAL A 105 -61.71 -1.84 -17.53
CA VAL A 105 -61.33 -0.45 -17.28
C VAL A 105 -59.85 -0.31 -17.56
N GLU A 106 -59.43 0.85 -18.09
CA GLU A 106 -58.02 1.11 -18.34
C GLU A 106 -57.22 0.91 -17.05
N ALA A 107 -56.07 0.25 -17.17
CA ALA A 107 -55.20 -0.02 -16.04
C ALA A 107 -54.47 1.27 -15.65
N GLU A 108 -54.49 1.59 -14.36
CA GLU A 108 -53.69 2.69 -13.82
C GLU A 108 -52.20 2.39 -13.98
N PRO A 109 -51.35 3.42 -14.19
CA PRO A 109 -49.91 3.24 -14.29
C PRO A 109 -49.34 2.47 -13.11
N ILE A 110 -48.51 1.46 -13.40
CA ILE A 110 -47.83 0.71 -12.35
C ILE A 110 -46.50 1.39 -12.07
N GLN A 111 -46.30 1.83 -10.83
CA GLN A 111 -45.01 2.28 -10.35
C GLN A 111 -44.23 1.06 -9.83
N GLN A 112 -43.11 0.74 -10.47
CA GLN A 112 -42.20 -0.29 -9.98
C GLN A 112 -40.90 0.36 -9.53
N THR A 113 -40.56 0.17 -8.26
CA THR A 113 -39.31 0.63 -7.68
C THR A 113 -38.27 -0.47 -7.84
N LYS A 114 -37.18 -0.20 -8.57
CA LYS A 114 -36.02 -1.08 -8.67
C LYS A 114 -34.82 -0.45 -7.97
N THR A 115 -34.20 -1.24 -7.12
CA THR A 115 -32.94 -0.93 -6.46
C THR A 115 -31.83 -1.36 -7.42
N ILE A 116 -31.15 -0.40 -8.04
CA ILE A 116 -30.08 -0.67 -9.01
C ILE A 116 -28.77 -0.14 -8.41
N VAL A 117 -27.75 -0.99 -8.36
CA VAL A 117 -26.38 -0.56 -8.07
C VAL A 117 -25.86 0.11 -9.34
N MET A 118 -25.53 1.40 -9.26
CA MET A 118 -24.91 2.09 -10.39
C MET A 118 -23.63 1.34 -10.80
N PRO A 119 -23.35 1.18 -12.10
CA PRO A 119 -22.06 0.65 -12.53
C PRO A 119 -20.96 1.60 -12.05
N ILE A 120 -20.19 1.15 -11.07
CA ILE A 120 -19.00 1.84 -10.59
C ILE A 120 -17.83 1.36 -11.45
N ASP A 121 -17.03 2.30 -11.93
CA ASP A 121 -15.81 1.99 -12.65
C ASP A 121 -14.84 1.23 -11.72
N PRO A 122 -14.51 -0.05 -12.00
CA PRO A 122 -13.58 -0.84 -11.20
C PRO A 122 -12.21 -0.17 -11.05
N ALA A 123 -11.76 0.58 -12.06
CA ALA A 123 -10.48 1.28 -12.01
C ALA A 123 -10.47 2.36 -10.92
N ILE A 124 -11.58 3.08 -10.74
CA ILE A 124 -11.71 4.12 -9.70
C ILE A 124 -11.70 3.48 -8.31
N MET A 125 -12.33 2.30 -8.14
CA MET A 125 -12.28 1.56 -6.86
C MET A 125 -10.87 1.09 -6.53
N MET A 126 -10.17 0.46 -7.48
CA MET A 126 -8.79 0.01 -7.29
C MET A 126 -7.87 1.18 -6.99
N MET A 127 -8.07 2.31 -7.66
CA MET A 127 -7.34 3.55 -7.42
C MET A 127 -7.59 4.11 -6.02
N ALA A 128 -8.83 4.14 -5.54
CA ALA A 128 -9.15 4.56 -4.18
C ALA A 128 -8.45 3.66 -3.13
N VAL A 129 -8.43 2.35 -3.34
CA VAL A 129 -7.70 1.40 -2.47
C VAL A 129 -6.19 1.63 -2.53
N ALA A 130 -5.62 1.90 -3.70
CA ALA A 130 -4.20 2.22 -3.86
C ALA A 130 -3.80 3.51 -3.14
N VAL A 131 -4.59 4.58 -3.30
CA VAL A 131 -4.36 5.87 -2.61
C VAL A 131 -4.48 5.70 -1.09
N ALA A 132 -5.44 4.92 -0.60
CA ALA A 132 -5.58 4.64 0.83
C ALA A 132 -4.37 3.89 1.39
N SER A 133 -3.90 2.86 0.68
CA SER A 133 -2.71 2.10 1.06
C SER A 133 -1.46 3.00 1.16
N ILE A 134 -1.25 3.89 0.17
CA ILE A 134 -0.17 4.89 0.22
C ILE A 134 -0.32 5.82 1.43
N GLU A 135 -1.52 6.32 1.71
CA GLU A 135 -1.78 7.19 2.87
C GLU A 135 -1.50 6.48 4.20
N HIS A 136 -1.83 5.19 4.31
CA HIS A 136 -1.54 4.39 5.50
C HIS A 136 -0.02 4.27 5.75
N GLN A 137 0.79 4.18 4.69
CA GLN A 137 2.25 4.12 4.78
C GLN A 137 2.92 5.49 4.92
N LEU A 138 2.24 6.58 4.57
CA LEU A 138 2.81 7.94 4.55
C LEU A 138 3.44 8.33 5.88
N LYS A 139 2.79 8.01 7.00
CA LYS A 139 3.33 8.31 8.34
C LYS A 139 4.68 7.62 8.57
N HIS A 140 4.79 6.34 8.23
CA HIS A 140 6.04 5.59 8.41
C HIS A 140 7.16 6.11 7.50
N ILE A 141 6.82 6.50 6.26
CA ILE A 141 7.74 7.15 5.32
C ILE A 141 8.28 8.47 5.95
N VAL A 142 7.40 9.36 6.42
CA VAL A 142 7.81 10.64 7.03
C VAL A 142 8.63 10.43 8.31
N GLU A 143 8.27 9.44 9.13
CA GLU A 143 9.04 9.12 10.34
C GLU A 143 10.46 8.59 9.99
N MET A 144 10.59 7.76 8.96
CA MET A 144 11.89 7.25 8.48
C MET A 144 12.75 8.38 7.91
N GLU A 145 12.16 9.30 7.14
CA GLU A 145 12.80 10.51 6.66
C GLU A 145 13.37 11.33 7.82
N HIS A 146 12.54 11.71 8.81
CA HIS A 146 12.99 12.47 9.95
C HIS A 146 14.11 11.77 10.72
N GLN A 147 14.04 10.46 10.87
CA GLN A 147 15.12 9.68 11.47
C GLN A 147 16.42 9.80 10.67
N ILE A 148 16.38 9.67 9.34
CA ILE A 148 17.56 9.80 8.47
C ILE A 148 18.15 11.21 8.57
N LEU A 149 17.30 12.24 8.44
CA LEU A 149 17.71 13.65 8.47
C LEU A 149 18.28 14.05 9.84
N SER A 150 17.78 13.49 10.94
CA SER A 150 18.27 13.81 12.30
C SER A 150 19.75 13.49 12.55
N PHE A 151 20.37 12.67 11.70
CA PHE A 151 21.79 12.35 11.81
C PHE A 151 22.69 13.25 10.95
N LEU A 152 22.12 14.17 10.18
CA LEU A 152 22.86 15.11 9.33
C LEU A 152 23.32 16.29 10.20
N GLU A 153 24.64 16.43 10.33
CA GLU A 153 25.28 17.35 11.29
C GLU A 153 25.70 18.70 10.66
N ASN A 154 25.50 18.96 9.35
CA ASN A 154 25.95 20.21 8.68
C ASN A 154 25.18 20.53 7.37
N ASP A 155 25.02 21.83 7.05
CA ASP A 155 24.41 22.47 5.85
C ASP A 155 24.92 22.03 4.46
N LYS A 156 25.86 21.08 4.37
CA LYS A 156 26.65 20.85 3.15
C LYS A 156 25.91 20.13 2.02
N GLN A 157 24.69 19.63 2.23
CA GLN A 157 23.89 19.01 1.16
C GLN A 157 22.38 19.25 1.31
N SER A 158 22.01 20.53 1.47
CA SER A 158 20.63 21.00 1.38
C SER A 158 19.88 20.48 0.14
N GLU A 159 20.57 20.18 -0.97
CA GLU A 159 19.95 19.68 -2.19
C GLU A 159 19.27 18.31 -2.01
N ILE A 160 19.97 17.28 -1.48
CA ILE A 160 19.36 15.94 -1.32
C ILE A 160 18.24 15.98 -0.28
N GLU A 161 18.39 16.78 0.77
CA GLU A 161 17.34 17.00 1.77
C GLU A 161 16.11 17.65 1.12
N THR A 162 16.31 18.72 0.34
CA THR A 162 15.24 19.41 -0.41
C THR A 162 14.55 18.48 -1.40
N ASP A 163 15.30 17.59 -2.06
CA ASP A 163 14.74 16.58 -2.95
C ASP A 163 13.81 15.64 -2.18
N VAL A 164 14.24 15.12 -1.03
CA VAL A 164 13.39 14.23 -0.21
C VAL A 164 12.14 14.95 0.27
N GLU A 165 12.27 16.17 0.79
CA GLU A 165 11.13 16.99 1.23
C GLU A 165 10.16 17.25 0.06
N THR A 166 10.69 17.47 -1.14
CA THR A 166 9.89 17.67 -2.36
C THR A 166 9.11 16.40 -2.71
N LEU A 167 9.75 15.23 -2.68
CA LEU A 167 9.07 13.96 -2.94
C LEU A 167 7.97 13.69 -1.91
N ILE A 168 8.20 13.97 -0.63
CA ILE A 168 7.22 13.81 0.45
C ILE A 168 6.04 14.77 0.28
N SER A 169 6.32 16.01 -0.14
CA SER A 169 5.30 17.00 -0.49
C SER A 169 4.44 16.54 -1.66
N ILE A 170 5.02 15.90 -2.68
CA ILE A 170 4.28 15.32 -3.81
C ILE A 170 3.41 14.15 -3.33
N LEU A 171 3.99 13.22 -2.57
CA LEU A 171 3.28 12.03 -2.07
C LEU A 171 2.07 12.41 -1.20
N SER A 172 2.26 13.34 -0.26
CA SER A 172 1.19 13.80 0.64
C SER A 172 0.05 14.53 -0.09
N LYS A 173 0.35 15.21 -1.20
CA LYS A 173 -0.64 15.90 -2.03
C LYS A 173 -1.34 14.97 -3.02
N TYR A 174 -0.76 13.81 -3.33
CA TYR A 174 -1.27 12.92 -4.36
C TYR A 174 -2.73 12.49 -4.13
N LYS A 175 -3.12 12.21 -2.88
CA LYS A 175 -4.51 11.83 -2.56
C LYS A 175 -5.56 12.84 -2.99
N TYR A 176 -5.20 14.11 -3.15
CA TYR A 176 -6.12 15.16 -3.60
C TYR A 176 -6.03 15.47 -5.09
N ASN A 177 -5.02 14.94 -5.79
CA ASN A 177 -4.65 15.36 -7.14
C ASN A 177 -4.40 14.18 -8.10
N TRP A 178 -4.76 12.96 -7.72
CA TRP A 178 -4.51 11.77 -8.52
C TRP A 178 -5.33 11.72 -9.82
N ASP A 179 -6.39 12.52 -9.93
CA ASP A 179 -7.19 12.73 -11.14
C ASP A 179 -6.82 14.03 -11.89
N ASP A 180 -5.89 14.84 -11.37
CA ASP A 180 -5.38 16.04 -12.03
C ASP A 180 -4.15 15.72 -12.91
N ASN A 181 -4.39 15.65 -14.21
CA ASN A 181 -3.35 15.39 -15.21
C ASN A 181 -2.23 16.45 -15.22
N THR A 182 -2.53 17.71 -14.84
CA THR A 182 -1.54 18.78 -14.76
C THR A 182 -0.61 18.54 -13.58
N PHE A 183 -1.18 18.26 -12.42
CA PHE A 183 -0.43 17.87 -11.23
C PHE A 183 0.46 16.65 -11.52
N ILE A 184 -0.12 15.61 -12.11
CA ILE A 184 0.60 14.37 -12.44
C ILE A 184 1.80 14.64 -13.33
N LYS A 185 1.60 15.29 -14.48
CA LYS A 185 2.69 15.51 -15.46
C LYS A 185 3.78 16.43 -14.93
N SER A 186 3.39 17.50 -14.23
CA SER A 186 4.35 18.45 -13.65
C SER A 186 5.24 17.75 -12.62
N ASN A 187 4.64 16.98 -11.71
CA ASN A 187 5.39 16.29 -10.66
C ASN A 187 6.16 15.08 -11.17
N LEU A 188 5.70 14.39 -12.22
CA LEU A 188 6.45 13.28 -12.82
C LEU A 188 7.81 13.75 -13.35
N ASN A 189 7.88 14.94 -13.97
CA ASN A 189 9.15 15.50 -14.43
C ASN A 189 10.11 15.78 -13.25
N ILE A 190 9.60 16.40 -12.18
CA ILE A 190 10.37 16.69 -10.96
C ILE A 190 10.90 15.38 -10.34
N VAL A 191 10.03 14.37 -10.23
CA VAL A 191 10.39 13.04 -9.71
C VAL A 191 11.48 12.39 -10.55
N ASN A 192 11.40 12.48 -11.88
CA ASN A 192 12.40 11.90 -12.78
C ASN A 192 13.76 12.61 -12.68
N ASP A 193 13.77 13.93 -12.49
CA ASP A 193 15.00 14.70 -12.25
C ASP A 193 15.65 14.27 -10.92
N ILE A 194 14.88 14.22 -9.83
CA ILE A 194 15.36 13.76 -8.52
C ILE A 194 15.84 12.30 -8.58
N LEU A 195 15.15 11.44 -9.32
CA LEU A 195 15.54 10.03 -9.50
C LEU A 195 16.92 9.94 -10.16
N LYS A 196 17.15 10.73 -11.21
CA LYS A 196 18.43 10.81 -11.92
C LYS A 196 19.54 11.33 -11.00
N ASP A 197 19.28 12.36 -10.23
CA ASP A 197 20.28 12.95 -9.32
C ASP A 197 20.58 12.04 -8.13
N SER A 198 19.57 11.36 -7.58
CA SER A 198 19.74 10.32 -6.57
C SER A 198 20.61 9.16 -7.06
N ARG A 199 20.46 8.72 -8.33
CA ARG A 199 21.37 7.71 -8.95
C ARG A 199 22.82 8.21 -8.99
N LYS A 200 23.05 9.47 -9.37
CA LYS A 200 24.40 10.07 -9.38
C LYS A 200 25.00 10.10 -7.98
N ASN A 201 24.22 10.53 -6.99
CA ASN A 201 24.66 10.66 -5.60
C ASN A 201 24.99 9.29 -4.99
N ILE A 202 24.17 8.27 -5.24
CA ILE A 202 24.47 6.87 -4.86
C ILE A 202 25.82 6.42 -5.42
N ASN A 203 26.05 6.63 -6.72
CA ASN A 203 27.30 6.22 -7.37
C ASN A 203 28.51 7.01 -6.83
N PHE A 204 28.33 8.31 -6.59
CA PHE A 204 29.36 9.16 -6.02
C PHE A 204 29.78 8.68 -4.62
N TYR A 205 28.83 8.46 -3.72
CA TYR A 205 29.14 8.02 -2.36
C TYR A 205 29.69 6.62 -2.29
N LEU A 206 29.20 5.71 -3.14
CA LEU A 206 29.79 4.39 -3.29
C LEU A 206 31.25 4.48 -3.73
N LYS A 207 31.59 5.38 -4.66
CA LYS A 207 32.98 5.62 -5.09
C LYS A 207 33.83 6.19 -3.95
N VAL A 208 33.33 7.21 -3.24
CA VAL A 208 34.04 7.80 -2.09
C VAL A 208 34.36 6.74 -1.03
N LEU A 209 33.40 5.87 -0.71
CA LEU A 209 33.59 4.79 0.26
C LEU A 209 34.62 3.76 -0.23
N ASN A 210 34.58 3.37 -1.51
CA ASN A 210 35.62 2.51 -2.09
C ASN A 210 37.00 3.17 -2.05
N ASP A 211 37.12 4.47 -2.39
CA ASP A 211 38.40 5.19 -2.32
C ASP A 211 38.96 5.23 -0.89
N ILE A 212 38.11 5.35 0.13
CA ILE A 212 38.49 5.24 1.55
C ILE A 212 39.02 3.82 1.85
N LEU A 213 38.32 2.79 1.36
CA LEU A 213 38.69 1.39 1.54
C LEU A 213 39.93 0.97 0.72
N ASP A 214 40.24 1.65 -0.40
CA ASP A 214 41.37 1.34 -1.29
C ASP A 214 42.66 2.05 -0.88
N LYS A 215 42.56 3.29 -0.37
CA LYS A 215 43.69 4.00 0.26
C LYS A 215 44.34 3.20 1.41
N LYS A 216 43.64 2.18 1.92
CA LYS A 216 44.07 1.15 2.88
C LYS A 216 45.15 0.19 2.38
N GLN A 217 45.30 -0.05 1.07
CA GLN A 217 46.37 -0.91 0.55
C GLN A 217 47.76 -0.28 0.74
N LEU A 218 47.81 1.04 0.87
CA LEU A 218 48.99 1.79 1.24
C LEU A 218 48.96 1.98 2.75
N ILE A 219 49.77 1.21 3.49
CA ILE A 219 49.89 1.28 4.94
C ILE A 219 50.27 2.71 5.34
N VAL A 220 49.30 3.54 5.74
CA VAL A 220 49.56 4.86 6.32
C VAL A 220 49.45 4.73 7.85
N PRO A 221 50.58 4.72 8.59
CA PRO A 221 50.61 4.48 10.04
C PRO A 221 49.92 5.56 10.88
N ASN A 222 49.48 6.66 10.27
CA ASN A 222 49.08 7.90 10.95
C ASN A 222 47.57 8.22 10.92
N VAL A 223 46.71 7.42 10.27
CA VAL A 223 45.27 7.70 10.28
C VAL A 223 44.65 7.25 11.61
N LYS A 224 44.14 8.21 12.39
CA LYS A 224 43.44 7.95 13.65
C LYS A 224 42.08 7.31 13.37
N VAL A 225 41.69 6.30 14.15
CA VAL A 225 40.40 5.58 14.03
C VAL A 225 39.20 6.53 13.99
N ASN A 226 39.21 7.59 14.81
CA ASN A 226 38.13 8.59 14.83
C ASN A 226 38.00 9.34 13.50
N THR A 227 39.12 9.69 12.84
CA THR A 227 39.10 10.39 11.55
C THR A 227 38.48 9.49 10.47
N ALA A 228 38.91 8.23 10.40
CA ALA A 228 38.33 7.26 9.47
C ALA A 228 36.84 7.02 9.75
N TYR A 229 36.46 6.94 11.03
CA TYR A 229 35.05 6.81 11.43
C TYR A 229 34.21 8.00 10.95
N GLU A 230 34.64 9.24 11.18
CA GLU A 230 33.86 10.41 10.76
C GLU A 230 33.76 10.53 9.22
N GLU A 231 34.83 10.21 8.48
CA GLU A 231 34.80 10.18 7.00
C GLU A 231 33.80 9.14 6.46
N ILE A 232 33.83 7.92 7.03
CA ILE A 232 32.91 6.84 6.65
C ILE A 232 31.48 7.19 7.07
N LYS A 233 31.28 7.65 8.30
CA LYS A 233 29.96 8.05 8.84
C LYS A 233 29.32 9.12 7.94
N ASN A 234 30.05 10.18 7.62
CA ASN A 234 29.56 11.26 6.76
C ASN A 234 29.21 10.75 5.36
N SER A 235 30.03 9.87 4.78
CA SER A 235 29.72 9.29 3.47
C SER A 235 28.49 8.37 3.52
N PHE A 236 28.31 7.60 4.60
CA PHE A 236 27.14 6.72 4.79
C PHE A 236 25.84 7.46 5.04
N LEU A 237 25.89 8.61 5.72
CA LEU A 237 24.74 9.48 5.94
C LEU A 237 24.11 9.86 4.61
N TYR A 238 24.90 10.43 3.71
CA TYR A 238 24.41 10.87 2.42
C TYR A 238 24.20 9.74 1.43
N TYR A 239 24.95 8.63 1.53
CA TYR A 239 24.63 7.43 0.75
C TYR A 239 23.24 6.90 1.12
N ARG A 240 22.93 6.82 2.42
CA ARG A 240 21.61 6.39 2.92
C ARG A 240 20.51 7.32 2.42
N LEU A 241 20.70 8.64 2.56
CA LEU A 241 19.71 9.63 2.12
C LEU A 241 19.48 9.56 0.60
N SER A 242 20.55 9.39 -0.19
CA SER A 242 20.45 9.26 -1.65
C SER A 242 19.69 8.00 -2.06
N LEU A 243 19.93 6.88 -1.38
CA LEU A 243 19.22 5.63 -1.62
C LEU A 243 17.75 5.69 -1.19
N TYR A 244 17.47 6.40 -0.10
CA TYR A 244 16.11 6.69 0.35
C TYR A 244 15.36 7.54 -0.67
N SER A 245 15.95 8.67 -1.10
CA SER A 245 15.41 9.56 -2.15
C SER A 245 15.14 8.82 -3.45
N PHE A 246 16.12 8.02 -3.91
CA PHE A 246 15.97 7.16 -5.08
C PHE A 246 14.76 6.24 -4.99
N SER A 247 14.59 5.57 -3.84
CA SER A 247 13.53 4.57 -3.66
C SER A 247 12.14 5.22 -3.58
N LEU A 248 12.03 6.37 -2.92
CA LEU A 248 10.81 7.17 -2.87
C LEU A 248 10.45 7.73 -4.25
N ALA A 249 11.43 8.29 -4.98
CA ALA A 249 11.23 8.79 -6.34
C ALA A 249 10.77 7.67 -7.28
N SER A 250 11.37 6.48 -7.20
CA SER A 250 10.94 5.31 -7.98
C SER A 250 9.50 4.87 -7.68
N LEU A 251 9.07 4.91 -6.42
CA LEU A 251 7.65 4.65 -6.08
C LEU A 251 6.74 5.72 -6.71
N LEU A 252 7.09 7.00 -6.56
CA LEU A 252 6.33 8.11 -7.12
C LEU A 252 6.27 8.08 -8.64
N GLU A 253 7.33 7.64 -9.31
CA GLU A 253 7.35 7.46 -10.76
C GLU A 253 6.28 6.46 -11.20
N ILE A 254 6.15 5.31 -10.52
CA ILE A 254 5.09 4.31 -10.79
C ILE A 254 3.71 4.95 -10.59
N VAL A 255 3.52 5.59 -9.43
CA VAL A 255 2.24 6.17 -9.00
C VAL A 255 1.77 7.30 -9.93
N LEU A 256 2.68 8.17 -10.35
CA LEU A 256 2.36 9.31 -11.22
C LEU A 256 2.27 8.90 -12.70
N ASN A 257 3.11 7.98 -13.17
CA ASN A 257 3.02 7.49 -14.55
C ASN A 257 1.73 6.70 -14.79
N GLY A 258 1.13 6.11 -13.73
CA GLY A 258 -0.10 5.33 -13.82
C GLY A 258 0.05 4.01 -14.61
N SER A 259 1.28 3.62 -14.93
CA SER A 259 1.60 2.36 -15.61
C SER A 259 1.86 1.28 -14.58
N TYR A 260 0.80 0.57 -14.17
CA TYR A 260 0.87 -0.49 -13.17
C TYR A 260 1.18 -1.87 -13.75
N LYS A 261 1.85 -1.96 -14.90
CA LYS A 261 2.26 -3.25 -15.49
C LYS A 261 3.16 -4.01 -14.51
N GLU A 262 2.85 -5.27 -14.27
CA GLU A 262 3.57 -6.11 -13.30
C GLU A 262 5.08 -6.15 -13.58
N GLU A 263 5.49 -6.33 -14.84
CA GLU A 263 6.91 -6.44 -15.18
C GLU A 263 7.68 -5.15 -14.84
N TYR A 264 7.03 -4.00 -15.03
CA TYR A 264 7.61 -2.69 -14.71
C TYR A 264 7.76 -2.49 -13.20
N ILE A 265 6.71 -2.79 -12.42
CA ILE A 265 6.77 -2.69 -10.96
C ILE A 265 7.87 -3.61 -10.40
N LEU A 266 7.93 -4.85 -10.88
CA LEU A 266 8.93 -5.83 -10.45
C LEU A 266 10.36 -5.44 -10.87
N GLU A 267 10.53 -4.81 -12.04
CA GLU A 267 11.83 -4.28 -12.47
C GLU A 267 12.33 -3.17 -11.56
N VAL A 268 11.50 -2.16 -11.30
CA VAL A 268 11.85 -1.03 -10.42
C VAL A 268 12.13 -1.52 -9.00
N LYS A 269 11.29 -2.42 -8.46
CA LYS A 269 11.50 -3.04 -7.16
C LYS A 269 12.85 -3.76 -7.09
N ARG A 270 13.18 -4.57 -8.09
CA ARG A 270 14.45 -5.30 -8.16
C ARG A 270 15.64 -4.35 -8.18
N GLU A 271 15.53 -3.20 -8.85
CA GLU A 271 16.59 -2.19 -8.83
C GLU A 271 16.81 -1.62 -7.42
N ILE A 272 15.75 -1.29 -6.69
CA ILE A 272 15.84 -0.82 -5.29
C ILE A 272 16.50 -1.89 -4.40
N GLU A 273 16.10 -3.15 -4.54
CA GLU A 273 16.67 -4.27 -3.79
C GLU A 273 18.16 -4.45 -4.09
N GLN A 274 18.57 -4.38 -5.36
CA GLN A 274 19.98 -4.46 -5.74
C GLN A 274 20.82 -3.35 -5.12
N LYS A 275 20.35 -2.10 -5.17
CA LYS A 275 21.06 -0.98 -4.54
C LYS A 275 21.08 -1.10 -3.01
N SER A 276 20.00 -1.59 -2.41
CA SER A 276 19.92 -1.86 -0.97
C SER A 276 20.88 -2.96 -0.53
N ASN A 277 21.03 -4.02 -1.33
CA ASN A 277 22.02 -5.06 -1.09
C ASN A 277 23.44 -4.50 -1.20
N LYS A 278 23.72 -3.68 -2.22
CA LYS A 278 25.03 -3.05 -2.39
C LYS A 278 25.39 -2.11 -1.23
N TYR A 279 24.40 -1.38 -0.71
CA TYR A 279 24.56 -0.57 0.50
C TYR A 279 24.96 -1.42 1.71
N ARG A 280 24.30 -2.56 1.92
CA ARG A 280 24.59 -3.49 3.04
C ARG A 280 25.97 -4.15 2.89
N GLU A 281 26.38 -4.50 1.68
CA GLU A 281 27.74 -4.98 1.39
C GLU A 281 28.78 -3.95 1.82
N MET A 282 28.62 -2.70 1.36
CA MET A 282 29.52 -1.61 1.70
C MET A 282 29.54 -1.34 3.21
N PHE A 283 28.38 -1.41 3.87
CA PHE A 283 28.27 -1.27 5.32
C PHE A 283 29.10 -2.33 6.05
N ASN A 284 29.04 -3.59 5.58
CA ASN A 284 29.82 -4.69 6.16
C ASN A 284 31.33 -4.49 5.95
N GLU A 285 31.76 -4.08 4.75
CA GLU A 285 33.16 -3.81 4.44
C GLU A 285 33.75 -2.68 5.30
N CYS A 286 33.03 -1.56 5.42
CA CYS A 286 33.42 -0.45 6.29
C CYS A 286 33.41 -0.83 7.77
N SER A 287 32.44 -1.64 8.22
CA SER A 287 32.40 -2.17 9.59
C SER A 287 33.64 -3.01 9.90
N CYS A 288 34.01 -3.92 8.98
CA CYS A 288 35.21 -4.74 9.11
C CYS A 288 36.48 -3.89 9.13
N TYR A 289 36.54 -2.83 8.31
CA TYR A 289 37.65 -1.90 8.28
C TYR A 289 37.82 -1.18 9.62
N LEU A 290 36.75 -0.59 10.15
CA LEU A 290 36.76 0.10 11.44
C LEU A 290 37.14 -0.85 12.59
N GLU A 291 36.60 -2.08 12.60
CA GLU A 291 36.94 -3.09 13.62
C GLU A 291 38.44 -3.44 13.58
N ASN A 292 39.02 -3.60 12.39
CA ASN A 292 40.45 -3.90 12.23
C ASN A 292 41.35 -2.73 12.65
N MET A 293 40.93 -1.48 12.40
CA MET A 293 41.64 -0.30 12.88
C MET A 293 41.64 -0.21 14.41
N CYS A 294 40.49 -0.41 15.06
CA CYS A 294 40.37 -0.48 16.52
C CYS A 294 41.30 -1.55 17.12
N LYS A 295 41.32 -2.76 16.55
CA LYS A 295 42.21 -3.87 17.00
C LYS A 295 43.69 -3.52 16.87
N SER A 296 44.08 -2.77 15.83
CA SER A 296 45.47 -2.42 15.55
C SER A 296 45.98 -1.31 16.50
N SER A 297 45.14 -0.34 16.85
CA SER A 297 45.49 0.68 17.86
C SER A 297 45.74 0.11 19.26
N LEU A 298 45.12 -1.02 19.61
CA LEU A 298 45.40 -1.72 20.87
C LEU A 298 46.79 -2.35 20.88
N LYS A 299 47.19 -2.98 19.76
CA LYS A 299 48.51 -3.63 19.65
C LYS A 299 49.66 -2.63 19.77
N SER A 300 49.50 -1.40 19.26
CA SER A 300 50.51 -0.35 19.37
C SER A 300 50.56 0.33 20.74
N ASN A 301 49.44 0.42 21.46
CA ASN A 301 49.39 0.98 22.82
C ASN A 301 49.86 0.00 23.92
N VAL A 302 49.74 -1.33 23.71
CA VAL A 302 50.27 -2.35 24.63
C VAL A 302 51.82 -2.41 24.62
N LEU A 303 52.46 -1.92 23.56
CA LEU A 303 53.93 -1.83 23.45
C LEU A 303 54.57 -0.79 24.38
N LYS A 304 53.79 -0.03 25.16
CA LYS A 304 54.31 0.96 26.13
C LYS A 304 53.92 0.73 27.60
N GLY A 305 53.19 -0.33 27.94
CA GLY A 305 52.91 -0.59 29.35
C GLY A 305 51.94 -1.73 29.62
N ILE A 306 52.48 -2.75 30.29
CA ILE A 306 51.79 -3.81 31.04
C ILE A 306 50.92 -4.75 30.19
N GLY A 307 51.43 -5.97 30.03
CA GLY A 307 50.73 -7.08 29.40
C GLY A 307 49.49 -7.50 30.18
N ASN A 308 48.33 -7.34 29.54
CA ASN A 308 47.20 -8.24 29.71
C ASN A 308 46.51 -8.37 28.35
N ALA A 309 46.72 -9.52 27.72
CA ALA A 309 46.12 -9.89 26.45
C ALA A 309 44.63 -10.19 26.64
N THR A 310 43.78 -9.15 26.62
CA THR A 310 42.34 -9.33 26.54
C THR A 310 41.95 -9.78 25.13
N LYS A 311 41.65 -11.08 25.01
CA LYS A 311 41.00 -11.69 23.84
C LYS A 311 39.61 -11.07 23.64
N MET A 312 39.52 -9.99 22.87
CA MET A 312 38.23 -9.49 22.39
C MET A 312 37.86 -10.27 21.12
N THR A 313 37.15 -11.37 21.32
CA THR A 313 36.69 -12.30 20.28
C THR A 313 35.59 -11.70 19.41
N GLY A 314 35.97 -11.25 18.21
CA GLY A 314 35.43 -11.61 16.87
C GLY A 314 33.95 -11.96 16.62
N LYS A 315 32.96 -11.39 17.31
CA LYS A 315 31.55 -11.79 17.10
C LYS A 315 30.53 -10.65 16.99
N ILE A 316 30.92 -9.49 16.45
CA ILE A 316 29.95 -8.40 16.19
C ILE A 316 29.34 -8.51 14.78
N ILE A 317 29.98 -9.22 13.86
CA ILE A 317 29.43 -9.52 12.53
C ILE A 317 28.55 -10.79 12.63
N GLY A 318 27.52 -10.75 13.47
CA GLY A 318 26.58 -11.83 13.64
C GLY A 318 25.27 -11.51 12.93
N ASN A 319 25.07 -12.07 11.73
CA ASN A 319 23.81 -12.14 10.99
C ASN A 319 23.05 -10.82 10.82
N ILE A 320 23.23 -10.15 9.67
CA ILE A 320 22.10 -9.45 9.05
C ILE A 320 21.48 -10.46 8.09
N PRO A 321 20.35 -11.11 8.42
CA PRO A 321 19.64 -11.91 7.44
C PRO A 321 19.29 -10.98 6.26
N VAL A 322 19.46 -11.50 5.04
CA VAL A 322 18.72 -10.97 3.88
C VAL A 322 17.26 -11.20 4.24
N VAL A 323 16.57 -10.15 4.66
CA VAL A 323 15.18 -10.20 5.10
C VAL A 323 14.35 -10.52 3.86
N LYS A 324 14.07 -11.81 3.64
CA LYS A 324 13.17 -12.27 2.58
C LYS A 324 11.70 -12.02 2.94
N ASP A 325 11.39 -11.84 4.23
CA ASP A 325 10.02 -11.68 4.72
C ASP A 325 9.93 -10.41 5.58
N GLY A 326 9.15 -9.42 5.13
CA GLY A 326 9.05 -8.02 5.60
C GLY A 326 8.75 -7.78 7.08
N LYS A 327 9.64 -8.18 8.01
CA LYS A 327 9.58 -7.83 9.43
C LYS A 327 10.91 -7.27 9.91
N VAL A 328 11.18 -6.04 9.52
CA VAL A 328 12.39 -5.29 9.93
C VAL A 328 12.32 -4.83 11.39
N ASP A 329 11.12 -4.59 11.93
CA ASP A 329 10.94 -4.08 13.30
C ASP A 329 11.46 -5.03 14.38
N GLU A 330 11.28 -6.36 14.22
CA GLU A 330 11.77 -7.33 15.20
C GLU A 330 13.30 -7.45 15.20
N PHE A 331 13.97 -7.22 14.06
CA PHE A 331 15.43 -7.23 14.00
C PHE A 331 16.04 -5.98 14.66
N LEU A 332 15.45 -4.81 14.44
CA LEU A 332 15.91 -3.55 15.06
C LEU A 332 15.68 -3.55 16.58
N ILE A 333 14.54 -4.09 17.05
CA ILE A 333 14.22 -4.18 18.47
C ILE A 333 15.06 -5.28 19.17
N SER A 334 15.28 -6.44 18.54
CA SER A 334 16.03 -7.55 19.17
C SER A 334 17.54 -7.29 19.28
N ASN A 335 18.14 -6.57 18.32
CA ASN A 335 19.54 -6.19 18.37
C ASN A 335 19.82 -4.92 19.20
N GLY A 336 18.80 -4.07 19.45
CA GLY A 336 18.90 -2.97 20.41
C GLY A 336 19.11 -3.45 21.86
N ASN A 337 18.54 -4.61 22.21
CA ASN A 337 18.50 -5.12 23.60
C ASN A 337 19.62 -6.11 23.97
N LYS A 338 20.45 -6.56 23.01
CA LYS A 338 21.56 -7.52 23.27
C LYS A 338 22.94 -6.90 23.41
N VAL A 339 23.05 -5.59 23.59
CA VAL A 339 24.32 -4.95 23.99
C VAL A 339 24.52 -5.11 25.50
N LYS A 340 25.05 -6.26 25.91
CA LYS A 340 25.48 -6.49 27.30
C LYS A 340 26.47 -5.40 27.73
N LYS A 341 26.18 -4.78 28.88
CA LYS A 341 27.03 -3.80 29.56
C LYS A 341 28.44 -4.37 29.76
N SER A 342 29.40 -3.90 28.97
CA SER A 342 30.80 -3.88 29.36
C SER A 342 31.33 -2.46 29.14
N SER A 343 31.34 -1.69 30.22
CA SER A 343 32.03 -0.43 30.33
C SER A 343 33.54 -0.67 30.22
N HIS A 344 34.14 -0.41 29.05
CA HIS A 344 35.46 0.18 28.79
C HIS A 344 35.75 0.15 27.26
N ASN A 345 36.44 1.19 26.77
CA ASN A 345 36.93 1.49 25.41
C ASN A 345 35.98 2.20 24.41
N VAL A 346 36.50 3.32 23.88
CA VAL A 346 35.97 4.15 22.76
C VAL A 346 35.59 3.31 21.53
N GLU A 347 36.22 2.16 21.34
CA GLU A 347 36.02 1.20 20.25
C GLU A 347 34.60 0.60 20.21
N ASN A 348 34.06 0.25 21.38
CA ASN A 348 32.67 -0.22 21.49
C ASN A 348 31.67 0.90 21.15
N LYS A 349 32.06 2.17 21.34
CA LYS A 349 31.22 3.31 20.99
C LYS A 349 31.21 3.56 19.48
N ILE A 350 32.36 3.47 18.80
CA ILE A 350 32.47 3.64 17.33
C ILE A 350 31.63 2.58 16.60
N LEU A 351 31.86 1.30 16.89
CA LEU A 351 31.15 0.21 16.22
C LEU A 351 29.64 0.23 16.51
N LYS A 352 29.24 0.53 17.76
CA LYS A 352 27.83 0.69 18.15
C LYS A 352 27.17 1.91 17.50
N SER A 353 27.93 2.98 17.28
CA SER A 353 27.40 4.17 16.61
C SER A 353 27.25 3.91 15.12
N PHE A 354 28.23 3.24 14.50
CA PHE A 354 28.17 2.88 13.10
C PHE A 354 27.06 1.86 12.79
N SER A 355 26.76 0.92 13.70
CA SER A 355 25.70 -0.08 13.48
C SER A 355 24.31 0.49 13.22
N LYS A 356 24.07 1.76 13.56
CA LYS A 356 22.82 2.48 13.25
C LYS A 356 22.61 2.72 11.74
N PHE A 357 23.66 2.60 10.93
CA PHE A 357 23.62 2.76 9.47
C PHE A 357 23.39 1.42 8.74
N ASN A 358 23.08 0.33 9.43
CA ASN A 358 22.91 -0.98 8.77
C ASN A 358 21.65 -1.06 7.87
N ASN A 359 20.64 -0.24 8.16
CA ASN A 359 19.37 -0.26 7.47
C ASN A 359 19.25 0.98 6.56
N PRO A 360 19.13 0.82 5.23
CA PRO A 360 18.95 1.93 4.32
C PRO A 360 17.57 2.59 4.40
N GLY A 361 16.55 1.95 5.01
CA GLY A 361 15.20 2.50 5.14
C GLY A 361 14.32 2.37 3.89
N THR A 362 14.66 1.46 2.96
CA THR A 362 14.01 1.34 1.66
C THR A 362 12.87 0.33 1.59
N LEU A 363 12.70 -0.52 2.61
CA LEU A 363 11.76 -1.64 2.59
C LEU A 363 10.31 -1.18 2.38
N VAL A 364 9.91 -0.10 3.05
CA VAL A 364 8.55 0.48 2.95
C VAL A 364 8.13 0.75 1.50
N PHE A 365 9.07 1.16 0.63
CA PHE A 365 8.78 1.42 -0.77
C PHE A 365 8.60 0.14 -1.57
N THR A 366 9.44 -0.88 -1.33
CA THR A 366 9.30 -2.18 -2.01
C THR A 366 8.06 -2.96 -1.55
N GLU A 367 7.64 -2.78 -0.30
CA GLU A 367 6.38 -3.33 0.23
C GLU A 367 5.19 -2.61 -0.41
N GLN A 368 5.22 -1.28 -0.49
CA GLN A 368 4.20 -0.51 -1.20
C GLN A 368 4.09 -0.93 -2.68
N MET A 369 5.21 -1.20 -3.36
CA MET A 369 5.21 -1.73 -4.72
C MET A 369 4.55 -3.11 -4.82
N ASN A 370 4.74 -3.99 -3.82
CA ASN A 370 4.04 -5.28 -3.77
C ASN A 370 2.53 -5.09 -3.59
N GLU A 371 2.12 -4.16 -2.73
CA GLU A 371 0.69 -3.82 -2.55
C GLU A 371 0.09 -3.26 -3.84
N LEU A 372 0.77 -2.35 -4.53
CA LEU A 372 0.32 -1.84 -5.83
C LEU A 372 0.24 -2.96 -6.88
N ASN A 373 1.22 -3.87 -6.93
CA ASN A 373 1.17 -5.03 -7.83
C ASN A 373 -0.02 -5.94 -7.50
N GLN A 374 -0.27 -6.17 -6.20
CA GLN A 374 -1.38 -6.96 -5.73
C GLN A 374 -2.73 -6.33 -6.12
N ILE A 375 -2.87 -5.02 -5.96
CA ILE A 375 -4.07 -4.26 -6.33
C ILE A 375 -4.29 -4.37 -7.84
N TYR A 376 -3.31 -4.00 -8.67
CA TYR A 376 -3.53 -3.83 -10.11
C TYR A 376 -3.39 -5.09 -10.95
N ASN A 377 -2.55 -6.05 -10.55
CA ASN A 377 -2.23 -7.23 -11.37
C ASN A 377 -2.75 -8.55 -10.79
N HIS A 378 -3.20 -8.58 -9.54
CA HIS A 378 -3.65 -9.81 -8.89
C HIS A 378 -5.06 -9.74 -8.29
N THR A 379 -5.74 -8.60 -8.39
CA THR A 379 -7.18 -8.52 -8.07
C THR A 379 -7.97 -9.22 -9.15
N THR A 380 -8.70 -10.27 -8.79
CA THR A 380 -9.59 -10.99 -9.69
C THR A 380 -11.03 -10.51 -9.54
N ASN A 381 -11.46 -10.23 -8.31
CA ASN A 381 -12.81 -9.75 -8.01
C ASN A 381 -12.78 -8.51 -7.10
N ILE A 382 -13.73 -7.60 -7.31
CA ILE A 382 -14.03 -6.50 -6.39
C ILE A 382 -15.39 -6.77 -5.76
N CYS A 383 -15.42 -6.85 -4.43
CA CYS A 383 -16.65 -7.04 -3.66
C CYS A 383 -16.82 -5.87 -2.70
N PHE A 384 -18.05 -5.59 -2.26
CA PHE A 384 -18.29 -4.62 -1.21
C PHE A 384 -19.54 -4.98 -0.40
N ASN A 385 -19.56 -4.59 0.86
CA ASN A 385 -20.74 -4.64 1.72
C ASN A 385 -21.09 -3.22 2.18
N SER A 386 -21.93 -3.07 3.21
CA SER A 386 -22.31 -1.76 3.75
C SER A 386 -21.16 -1.00 4.43
N GLU A 387 -20.02 -1.65 4.72
CA GLU A 387 -18.92 -1.12 5.52
C GLU A 387 -17.59 -1.03 4.77
N LYS A 388 -17.29 -1.99 3.88
CA LYS A 388 -15.97 -2.18 3.29
C LYS A 388 -16.04 -2.55 1.82
N ILE A 389 -15.03 -2.10 1.08
CA ILE A 389 -14.64 -2.60 -0.24
C ILE A 389 -13.57 -3.68 -0.04
N PHE A 390 -13.61 -4.73 -0.85
CA PHE A 390 -12.70 -5.86 -0.83
C PHE A 390 -12.14 -6.09 -2.23
N LEU A 391 -10.82 -6.09 -2.36
CA LEU A 391 -10.10 -6.56 -3.55
C LEU A 391 -9.61 -7.98 -3.28
N VAL A 392 -10.17 -8.93 -4.02
CA VAL A 392 -9.96 -10.36 -3.81
C VAL A 392 -8.94 -10.87 -4.81
N SER A 393 -8.05 -11.75 -4.36
CA SER A 393 -7.05 -12.40 -5.19
C SER A 393 -7.11 -13.92 -5.05
N ASP A 394 -6.91 -14.61 -6.18
CA ASP A 394 -6.90 -16.07 -6.22
C ASP A 394 -5.50 -16.68 -5.97
N GLN A 395 -4.46 -15.88 -5.73
CA GLN A 395 -3.11 -16.37 -5.41
C GLN A 395 -2.77 -16.22 -3.92
N GLY A 396 -2.38 -17.32 -3.28
CA GLY A 396 -1.81 -17.32 -1.92
C GLY A 396 -0.45 -16.60 -1.88
N LEU A 397 -0.11 -15.99 -0.74
CA LEU A 397 1.21 -15.38 -0.52
C LEU A 397 2.31 -16.45 -0.62
N ASN A 398 3.26 -16.26 -1.54
CA ASN A 398 4.57 -16.92 -1.48
C ASN A 398 5.51 -16.15 -0.57
#